data_AF-C0QL84-F1
#
_entry.id   AF-C0QL84-F1
#
_cell.length_a   1.000
_cell.length_b   1.000
_cell.length_c   1.000
_cell.angle_alpha   90.00
_cell.angle_beta   90.00
_cell.angle_gamma   90.00
#
_symmetry.space_group_name_H-M   'P 1'
#
loop_
_entity.id
_entity.type
_entity.pdbx_description
1 polymer ?
#
loop_
_entity_poly.entity_id
_entity_poly.type
_entity_poly.pdbx_seq_one_letter_code
_entity_poly.pdbx_strand_id
1 'polypeptide(L)'
;MSALPEPVAQAWKEHKGPVILTTVGEDGVPNSIYATCVSLYGDETIVVADNYFDKTKKNILAGSKGTLLFITKENKSFQVKGSFDYLTSGEIYDDMKKWNPAKHPGHGAAALRIEAIYSGAEKLL
;
A
#
# COMPACT_ATOMS: atom_id res chain seq x y z
N MET A 1 15.49 -13.10 5.22
CA MET A 1 14.28 -12.33 4.86
C MET A 1 14.62 -11.55 3.61
N SER A 2 13.82 -11.66 2.53
CA SER A 2 14.20 -11.17 1.21
C SER A 2 13.72 -9.74 0.99
N ALA A 3 14.63 -8.88 0.55
CA ALA A 3 14.29 -7.57 0.00
C ALA A 3 13.31 -7.68 -1.18
N LEU A 4 12.58 -6.60 -1.46
CA LEU A 4 11.77 -6.44 -2.65
C LEU A 4 12.58 -6.87 -3.88
N PRO A 5 12.08 -7.81 -4.73
CA PRO A 5 12.80 -8.19 -5.93
C PRO A 5 13.11 -6.98 -6.80
N GLU A 6 14.34 -6.87 -7.31
CA GLU A 6 14.80 -5.73 -8.11
C GLU A 6 13.84 -5.35 -9.27
N PRO A 7 13.26 -6.31 -10.03
CA PRO A 7 12.28 -5.98 -11.07
C PRO A 7 11.03 -5.26 -10.52
N VAL A 8 10.59 -5.61 -9.31
CA VAL A 8 9.43 -4.98 -8.66
C VAL A 8 9.79 -3.61 -8.11
N ALA A 9 10.98 -3.46 -7.52
CA ALA A 9 11.48 -2.17 -7.06
C ALA A 9 11.59 -1.17 -8.23
N GLN A 10 12.07 -1.62 -9.39
CA GLN A 10 12.12 -0.82 -10.60
C GLN A 10 10.72 -0.51 -11.14
N ALA A 11 9.81 -1.49 -11.15
CA ALA A 11 8.42 -1.28 -11.55
C ALA A 11 7.71 -0.26 -10.65
N TRP A 12 7.99 -0.27 -9.35
CA TRP A 12 7.47 0.72 -8.41
C TRP A 12 7.95 2.13 -8.76
N LYS A 13 9.24 2.32 -9.11
CA LYS A 13 9.73 3.65 -9.53
C LYS A 13 9.05 4.15 -10.83
N GLU A 14 8.67 3.23 -11.71
CA GLU A 14 8.04 3.54 -13.00
C GLU A 14 6.51 3.45 -12.99
N HIS A 15 5.88 3.32 -11.81
CA HIS A 15 4.42 3.31 -11.72
C HIS A 15 3.83 4.64 -12.18
N LYS A 16 2.63 4.60 -12.77
CA LYS A 16 1.91 5.78 -13.22
C LYS A 16 0.55 5.88 -12.55
N GLY A 17 0.14 7.11 -12.26
CA GLY A 17 -1.17 7.39 -11.69
C GLY A 17 -1.32 6.89 -10.25
N PRO A 18 -2.56 6.86 -9.73
CA PRO A 18 -2.83 6.34 -8.39
C PRO A 18 -2.63 4.83 -8.33
N VAL A 19 -2.31 4.34 -7.14
CA VAL A 19 -2.44 2.91 -6.83
C VAL A 19 -3.87 2.62 -6.41
N ILE A 20 -4.29 1.35 -6.53
CA ILE A 20 -5.58 0.89 -6.04
C ILE A 20 -5.32 0.06 -4.78
N LEU A 21 -5.79 0.54 -3.63
CA LEU A 21 -5.74 -0.21 -2.38
C LEU A 21 -7.07 -0.89 -2.15
N THR A 22 -7.05 -2.22 -2.03
CA THR A 22 -8.21 -3.05 -1.70
C THR A 22 -8.03 -3.66 -0.32
N THR A 23 -9.09 -3.58 0.47
CA THR A 23 -9.26 -4.19 1.81
C THR A 23 -10.54 -5.01 1.80
N VAL A 24 -10.79 -5.81 2.83
CA VAL A 24 -11.98 -6.64 2.96
C VAL A 24 -12.61 -6.40 4.34
N GLY A 25 -13.92 -6.20 4.38
CA GLY A 25 -14.66 -6.08 5.63
C GLY A 25 -14.81 -7.43 6.33
N GLU A 26 -15.20 -7.42 7.60
CA GLU A 26 -15.49 -8.64 8.36
C GLU A 26 -16.65 -9.47 7.76
N ASP A 27 -17.52 -8.82 6.99
CA ASP A 27 -18.59 -9.44 6.20
C ASP A 27 -18.09 -10.13 4.90
N GLY A 28 -16.77 -10.07 4.65
CA GLY A 28 -16.15 -10.60 3.43
C GLY A 28 -16.32 -9.71 2.20
N VAL A 29 -16.88 -8.50 2.34
CA VAL A 29 -17.12 -7.59 1.21
C VAL A 29 -15.87 -6.74 0.94
N PRO A 30 -15.34 -6.71 -0.30
CA PRO A 30 -14.17 -5.90 -0.62
C PRO A 30 -14.51 -4.41 -0.70
N ASN A 31 -13.52 -3.58 -0.34
CA ASN A 31 -13.53 -2.13 -0.50
C ASN A 31 -12.23 -1.69 -1.19
N SER A 32 -12.35 -1.00 -2.33
CA SER A 32 -11.22 -0.52 -3.12
C SER A 32 -11.23 1.01 -3.23
N ILE A 33 -10.06 1.63 -3.09
CA ILE A 33 -9.87 3.08 -3.22
C ILE A 33 -8.70 3.38 -4.15
N TYR A 34 -8.74 4.55 -4.79
CA TYR A 34 -7.55 5.15 -5.38
C TYR A 34 -6.75 5.87 -4.29
N ALA A 35 -5.44 5.63 -4.25
CA ALA A 35 -4.51 6.31 -3.37
C ALA A 35 -3.36 6.94 -4.16
N THR A 36 -3.11 8.23 -3.91
CA THR A 36 -2.02 9.00 -4.53
C THR A 36 -0.90 9.35 -3.54
N CYS A 37 -1.21 9.34 -2.23
CA CYS A 37 -0.25 9.59 -1.17
C CYS A 37 0.26 8.24 -0.68
N VAL A 38 1.22 7.70 -1.41
CA VAL A 38 1.80 6.37 -1.19
C VAL A 38 3.31 6.40 -1.40
N SER A 39 4.04 5.67 -0.58
CA SER A 39 5.49 5.51 -0.72
C SER A 39 5.94 4.11 -0.29
N LEU A 40 7.12 3.70 -0.75
CA LEU A 40 7.81 2.53 -0.23
C LEU A 40 8.63 2.94 1.01
N TYR A 41 8.60 2.14 2.07
CA TYR A 41 9.42 2.30 3.25
C TYR A 41 10.33 1.07 3.40
N GLY A 42 11.63 1.26 3.19
CA GLY A 42 12.59 0.16 3.06
C GLY A 42 12.27 -0.72 1.85
N ASP A 43 12.50 -2.03 1.99
CA ASP A 43 12.31 -3.02 0.91
C ASP A 43 11.15 -4.00 1.18
N GLU A 44 10.31 -3.74 2.18
CA GLU A 44 9.32 -4.70 2.66
C GLU A 44 7.95 -4.10 3.00
N THR A 45 7.79 -2.79 2.90
CA THR A 45 6.56 -2.11 3.34
C THR A 45 6.14 -1.03 2.35
N ILE A 46 4.88 -1.06 1.93
CA ILE A 46 4.26 0.06 1.22
C ILE A 46 3.37 0.82 2.19
N VAL A 47 3.56 2.13 2.28
CA VAL A 47 2.84 3.00 3.20
C VAL A 47 1.84 3.84 2.42
N VAL A 48 0.57 3.77 2.79
CA VAL A 48 -0.49 4.65 2.28
C VAL A 48 -0.91 5.61 3.38
N ALA A 49 -0.87 6.91 3.08
CA ALA A 49 -1.29 7.92 4.05
C ALA A 49 -2.82 7.91 4.20
N ASP A 50 -3.29 7.73 5.44
CA ASP A 50 -4.68 7.93 5.78
C ASP A 50 -4.98 9.43 5.87
N ASN A 51 -5.44 9.98 4.74
CA ASN A 51 -5.90 11.36 4.68
C ASN A 51 -7.41 11.47 4.94
N TYR A 52 -8.20 10.50 4.46
CA TYR A 52 -9.66 10.53 4.51
C TYR A 52 -10.26 9.11 4.59
N PHE A 53 -9.56 8.15 5.18
CA PHE A 53 -10.09 6.78 5.27
C PHE A 53 -11.29 6.72 6.22
N ASP A 54 -12.33 6.03 5.78
CA ASP A 54 -13.42 5.57 6.63
C ASP A 54 -13.47 4.03 6.59
N LYS A 55 -14.09 3.46 5.54
CA LYS A 55 -14.19 1.99 5.36
C LYS A 55 -12.83 1.30 5.33
N THR A 56 -11.85 1.86 4.62
CA THR A 56 -10.49 1.31 4.53
C THR A 56 -9.85 1.18 5.92
N LYS A 57 -9.97 2.21 6.77
CA LYS A 57 -9.42 2.19 8.13
C LYS A 57 -10.16 1.17 9.00
N LYS A 58 -11.49 1.13 8.95
CA LYS A 58 -12.29 0.14 9.68
C LYS A 58 -11.87 -1.28 9.33
N ASN A 59 -11.72 -1.59 8.04
CA ASN A 59 -11.27 -2.90 7.58
C ASN A 59 -9.86 -3.24 8.10
N ILE A 60 -8.91 -2.30 8.00
CA ILE A 60 -7.54 -2.50 8.49
C ILE A 60 -7.52 -2.79 9.99
N LEU A 61 -8.25 -2.00 10.79
CA LEU A 61 -8.32 -2.17 12.24
C LEU A 61 -9.01 -3.48 12.66
N ALA A 62 -9.90 -4.03 11.82
CA ALA A 62 -10.50 -5.34 11.99
C ALA A 62 -9.58 -6.51 11.58
N GLY A 63 -8.33 -6.24 11.18
CA GLY A 63 -7.36 -7.27 10.80
C GLY A 63 -7.43 -7.70 9.34
N SER A 64 -8.04 -6.89 8.46
CA SER A 64 -8.08 -7.15 7.02
C SER A 64 -6.67 -7.35 6.45
N LYS A 65 -6.52 -8.34 5.56
CA LYS A 65 -5.42 -8.33 4.58
C LYS A 65 -5.70 -7.32 3.46
N GLY A 66 -4.66 -6.92 2.75
CA GLY A 66 -4.73 -5.93 1.68
C GLY A 66 -4.19 -6.44 0.36
N THR A 67 -4.66 -5.83 -0.72
CA THR A 67 -3.98 -5.86 -2.02
C THR A 67 -3.81 -4.45 -2.53
N LEU A 68 -2.59 -4.09 -2.92
CA LEU A 68 -2.26 -2.86 -3.62
C LEU A 68 -1.93 -3.21 -5.07
N LEU A 69 -2.74 -2.68 -5.99
CA LEU A 69 -2.56 -2.84 -7.43
C LEU A 69 -1.99 -1.55 -8.02
N PHE A 70 -0.94 -1.67 -8.83
CA PHE A 70 -0.40 -0.55 -9.58
C PHE A 70 -0.03 -0.96 -11.01
N ILE A 71 0.13 0.03 -11.88
CA ILE A 71 0.51 -0.16 -13.28
C ILE A 71 1.69 0.75 -13.64
N THR A 72 2.60 0.25 -14.46
CA THR A 72 3.76 1.00 -14.95
C THR A 72 3.42 1.83 -16.19
N LYS A 73 4.32 2.74 -16.56
CA LYS A 73 4.25 3.49 -17.82
C LYS A 73 4.08 2.57 -19.05
N GLU A 74 4.75 1.41 -19.04
CA GLU A 74 4.70 0.36 -20.06
C GLU A 74 3.44 -0.55 -19.98
N ASN A 75 2.46 -0.22 -19.14
CA ASN A 75 1.25 -1.02 -18.92
C ASN A 75 1.48 -2.41 -18.29
N LYS A 76 2.61 -2.61 -17.58
CA LYS A 76 2.80 -3.81 -16.74
C LYS A 76 2.09 -3.60 -15.41
N SER A 77 1.37 -4.61 -14.93
CA SER A 77 0.57 -4.51 -13.70
C SER A 77 1.10 -5.42 -12.61
N PHE A 78 1.06 -4.94 -11.37
CA PHE A 78 1.60 -5.63 -10.21
C PHE A 78 0.58 -5.62 -9.07
N GLN A 79 0.40 -6.77 -8.42
CA GLN A 79 -0.40 -6.91 -7.22
C GLN A 79 0.52 -7.20 -6.04
N VAL A 80 0.55 -6.30 -5.06
CA VAL A 80 1.26 -6.49 -3.79
C VAL A 80 0.24 -6.87 -2.74
N LYS A 81 0.42 -8.01 -2.09
CA LYS A 81 -0.51 -8.55 -1.09
C LYS A 81 0.17 -8.66 0.26
N GLY A 82 -0.60 -8.44 1.32
CA GLY A 82 -0.07 -8.57 2.66
C GLY A 82 -0.99 -8.16 3.79
N SER A 83 -0.41 -8.01 4.97
CA SER A 83 -1.06 -7.56 6.21
C SER A 83 -0.74 -6.09 6.49
N PHE A 84 -1.54 -5.45 7.33
CA PHE A 84 -1.34 -4.04 7.66
C PHE A 84 -0.94 -3.84 9.12
N ASP A 85 0.00 -2.92 9.33
CA ASP A 85 0.11 -2.17 10.57
C ASP A 85 -0.54 -0.79 10.36
N TYR A 86 -1.42 -0.37 11.28
CA TYR A 86 -1.96 0.99 11.26
C TYR A 86 -1.29 1.82 12.34
N LEU A 87 -0.51 2.81 11.91
CA LEU A 87 0.40 3.56 12.78
C LEU A 87 -0.04 5.02 12.87
N THR A 88 -0.13 5.55 14.09
CA THR A 88 -0.42 6.98 14.35
C THR A 88 0.75 7.72 15.00
N SER A 89 1.88 7.03 15.17
CA SER A 89 3.15 7.54 15.71
C SER A 89 4.28 6.58 15.33
N GLY A 90 5.53 7.01 15.56
CA GLY A 90 6.74 6.22 15.30
C GLY A 90 7.30 6.43 13.89
N GLU A 91 8.42 5.78 13.60
CA GLU A 91 9.29 6.12 12.46
C GLU A 91 8.58 6.08 11.10
N ILE A 92 7.74 5.08 10.84
CA ILE A 92 6.99 4.95 9.59
C ILE A 92 5.93 6.06 9.46
N TYR A 93 5.26 6.39 10.56
CA TYR A 93 4.29 7.49 10.57
C TYR A 93 5.01 8.84 10.37
N ASP A 94 6.12 9.06 11.06
CA ASP A 94 6.91 10.28 10.94
C ASP A 94 7.50 10.44 9.54
N ASP A 95 7.94 9.34 8.91
CA ASP A 95 8.35 9.34 7.52
C ASP A 95 7.20 9.68 6.57
N MET A 96 6.02 9.09 6.79
CA MET A 96 4.81 9.42 6.04
C MET A 96 4.49 10.92 6.07
N LYS A 97 4.64 11.57 7.22
CA LYS A 97 4.40 13.01 7.34
C LYS A 97 5.38 13.87 6.53
N LYS A 98 6.55 13.37 6.14
CA LYS A 98 7.54 14.12 5.33
C LYS A 98 7.11 14.23 3.88
N TRP A 99 6.55 13.17 3.29
CA TRP A 99 6.17 13.12 1.88
C TRP A 99 4.68 13.36 1.65
N ASN A 100 3.82 13.13 2.65
CA ASN A 100 2.40 13.44 2.52
C ASN A 100 2.20 14.96 2.42
N PRO A 101 1.50 15.47 1.39
CA PRO A 101 1.32 16.91 1.23
C PRO A 101 0.67 17.55 2.46
N ALA A 102 1.24 18.64 2.98
CA ALA A 102 0.80 19.29 4.21
C ALA A 102 -0.67 19.77 4.22
N LYS A 103 -1.27 19.92 3.04
CA LYS A 103 -2.71 20.22 2.89
C LYS A 103 -3.63 19.06 3.29
N HIS A 104 -3.10 17.84 3.35
CA HIS A 104 -3.83 16.66 3.73
C HIS A 104 -3.56 16.30 5.20
N PRO A 105 -4.54 15.73 5.93
CA PRO A 105 -4.41 15.54 7.37
C PRO A 105 -3.28 14.58 7.77
N GLY A 106 -3.11 13.47 7.03
CA GLY A 106 -2.23 12.37 7.41
C GLY A 106 -2.50 11.88 8.83
N HIS A 107 -3.73 11.40 9.08
CA HIS A 107 -4.21 10.91 10.37
C HIS A 107 -3.50 9.63 10.83
N GLY A 108 -2.99 8.84 9.89
CA GLY A 108 -2.28 7.60 10.16
C GLY A 108 -1.52 7.11 8.92
N ALA A 109 -0.62 6.17 9.13
CA ALA A 109 0.10 5.45 8.10
C ALA A 109 -0.42 4.00 8.05
N ALA A 110 -1.10 3.63 6.96
CA ALA A 110 -1.45 2.25 6.68
C ALA A 110 -0.24 1.57 6.02
N ALA A 111 0.54 0.85 6.81
CA ALA A 111 1.76 0.18 6.39
C ALA A 111 1.44 -1.27 5.97
N LEU A 112 1.36 -1.51 4.67
CA LEU A 112 1.17 -2.82 4.07
C LEU A 112 2.52 -3.58 4.08
N ARG A 113 2.64 -4.57 4.95
CA ARG A 113 3.77 -5.51 5.00
C ARG A 113 3.66 -6.49 3.85
N ILE A 114 4.68 -6.54 3.01
CA ILE A 114 4.66 -7.31 1.77
C ILE A 114 4.79 -8.81 2.10
N GLU A 115 3.80 -9.61 1.70
CA GLU A 115 3.80 -11.08 1.86
C GLU A 115 3.84 -11.82 0.53
N ALA A 116 3.30 -11.23 -0.54
CA ALA A 116 3.35 -11.80 -1.88
C ALA A 116 3.24 -10.75 -2.97
N ILE A 117 3.88 -11.00 -4.11
CA ILE A 117 3.84 -10.10 -5.26
C ILE A 117 3.54 -10.88 -6.53
N TYR A 118 2.64 -10.35 -7.36
CA TYR A 118 2.25 -10.98 -8.63
C TYR A 118 2.33 -10.01 -9.79
N SER A 119 2.70 -10.53 -10.96
CA SER A 119 2.51 -9.88 -12.27
C SER A 119 1.71 -10.82 -13.16
N GLY A 120 0.43 -10.50 -13.39
CA GLY A 120 -0.51 -11.44 -13.98
C GLY A 120 -0.62 -12.72 -13.14
N ALA A 121 -0.29 -13.87 -13.72
CA ALA A 121 -0.31 -15.17 -13.03
C ALA A 121 1.03 -15.53 -12.36
N GLU A 122 2.12 -14.81 -12.66
CA GLU A 122 3.46 -15.08 -12.12
C GLU A 122 3.58 -14.56 -10.68
N LYS A 123 4.08 -15.41 -9.78
CA LYS A 123 4.41 -15.04 -8.39
C LYS A 123 5.90 -14.66 -8.31
N LEU A 124 6.18 -13.42 -7.96
CA LEU A 124 7.52 -12.83 -7.90
C LEU A 124 8.12 -12.85 -6.48
N LEU A 125 7.25 -12.95 -5.47
CA LEU A 125 7.57 -13.11 -4.05
C LEU A 125 6.43 -13.89 -3.38
#